data_AF-A0A0B7MQJ3-F1
#
_entry.id   AF-A0A0B7MQJ3-F1
#
_cell.length_a   1.000
_cell.length_b   1.000
_cell.length_c   1.000
_cell.angle_alpha   90.00
_cell.angle_beta   90.00
_cell.angle_gamma   90.00
#
_symmetry.space_group_name_H-M   'P 1'
#
loop_
_entity.id
_entity.type
_entity.pdbx_description
1 polymer ?
#
loop_
_entity_poly.entity_id
_entity_poly.type
_entity_poly.pdbx_seq_one_letter_code
_entity_poly.pdbx_strand_id
1 'polypeptide(L)' 'MSRYFVVLLKAEIRVYRREKDIAKKVTSREVATKASKLLRSRRTSNNTKFVAGSALSQREKKR' A
#
# COMPACT_ATOMS: atom_id res chain seq x y z
N MET A 1 -15.17 27.69 -20.18
CA MET A 1 -14.78 26.96 -18.96
C MET A 1 -13.40 27.43 -18.52
N SER A 2 -13.32 28.13 -17.38
CA SER A 2 -12.08 28.76 -16.91
C SER A 2 -11.04 27.71 -16.48
N ARG A 3 -9.75 27.94 -16.78
CA ARG A 3 -8.64 27.06 -16.34
C ARG A 3 -8.62 26.88 -14.82
N TYR A 4 -9.05 27.89 -14.07
CA TYR A 4 -9.17 27.84 -12.62
C TYR A 4 -10.22 26.82 -12.14
N PHE A 5 -11.34 26.69 -12.86
CA PHE A 5 -12.40 25.74 -12.50
C PHE A 5 -11.92 24.28 -12.65
N VAL A 6 -11.19 23.98 -13.73
CA VAL A 6 -10.63 22.64 -13.95
C VAL A 6 -9.53 22.31 -12.94
N VAL A 7 -8.75 23.29 -12.51
CA VAL A 7 -7.70 23.11 -11.49
C VAL A 7 -8.31 22.85 -10.11
N LEU A 8 -9.33 23.61 -9.72
CA LEU A 8 -10.05 23.44 -8.46
C LEU A 8 -10.75 22.07 -8.39
N LEU A 9 -11.48 21.69 -9.45
CA LEU A 9 -12.18 20.40 -9.50
C LEU A 9 -11.20 19.22 -9.42
N LYS A 10 -10.02 19.33 -10.04
CA LYS A 10 -8.96 18.31 -9.95
C LYS A 10 -8.34 18.25 -8.55
N ALA A 11 -8.20 19.38 -7.86
CA ALA A 11 -7.67 19.41 -6.50
C ALA A 11 -8.64 18.73 -5.53
N GLU A 12 -9.93 18.99 -5.66
CA GLU A 12 -10.97 18.44 -4.80
C GLU A 12 -11.13 16.92 -4.96
N ILE A 13 -11.15 16.43 -6.21
CA ILE A 13 -11.12 14.98 -6.50
C ILE A 13 -9.87 14.32 -5.91
N ARG A 14 -8.73 15.03 -5.93
CA ARG A 14 -7.46 14.50 -5.40
C ARG A 14 -7.48 14.42 -3.87
N VAL A 15 -8.09 15.38 -3.18
CA VAL A 15 -8.25 15.36 -1.71
C VAL A 15 -9.14 14.19 -1.31
N TYR A 16 -10.32 14.07 -1.91
CA TYR A 16 -11.25 12.96 -1.64
C TYR A 16 -10.63 11.58 -1.89
N ARG A 17 -9.85 11.44 -2.98
CA ARG A 17 -9.12 10.20 -3.26
C ARG A 17 -8.07 9.89 -2.18
N ARG A 18 -7.33 10.90 -1.72
CA ARG A 18 -6.27 10.72 -0.71
C ARG A 18 -6.83 10.28 0.65
N GLU A 19 -7.95 10.85 1.10
CA GLU A 19 -8.62 10.43 2.34
C GLU A 19 -9.08 8.96 2.28
N LYS A 20 -9.67 8.56 1.14
CA LYS A 20 -10.11 7.19 0.92
C LYS A 20 -8.94 6.18 0.94
N ASP A 21 -7.78 6.58 0.44
CA ASP A 21 -6.58 5.73 0.44
C ASP A 21 -5.96 5.56 1.83
N ILE A 22 -6.07 6.56 2.73
CA ILE A 22 -5.61 6.45 4.13
C ILE A 22 -6.49 5.49 4.93
N ALA A 23 -7.79 5.41 4.63
CA ALA A 23 -8.71 4.47 5.26
C ALA A 23 -8.49 3.00 4.84
N LYS A 24 -7.62 2.75 3.87
CA LYS A 24 -7.39 1.41 3.30
C LYS A 24 -6.46 0.61 4.22
N LYS A 25 -6.99 -0.45 4.82
CA LYS A 25 -6.25 -1.33 5.75
C LYS A 25 -5.35 -2.30 4.98
N VAL A 26 -4.20 -1.81 4.53
CA VAL A 26 -3.31 -2.56 3.64
C VAL A 26 -1.86 -2.43 4.07
N THR A 27 -1.09 -3.48 3.83
CA THR A 27 0.32 -3.46 4.19
C THR A 27 1.08 -2.46 3.31
N SER A 28 1.86 -1.58 3.95
CA SER A 28 2.66 -0.59 3.26
C SER A 28 3.72 -1.25 2.37
N ARG A 29 4.18 -0.51 1.35
CA ARG A 29 5.20 -1.00 0.40
C ARG A 29 6.49 -1.42 1.11
N GLU A 30 6.89 -0.68 2.14
CA GLU A 30 8.10 -0.96 2.90
C GLU A 30 8.02 -2.26 3.69
N VAL A 31 6.91 -2.47 4.41
CA VAL A 31 6.67 -3.69 5.18
C VAL A 31 6.60 -4.89 4.25
N ALA A 32 5.91 -4.78 3.12
CA ALA A 32 5.87 -5.84 2.12
C ALA A 32 7.27 -6.17 1.56
N THR A 33 8.12 -5.17 1.36
CA THR A 33 9.49 -5.38 0.86
C THR A 33 10.33 -6.15 1.89
N LYS A 34 10.22 -5.78 3.17
CA LYS A 34 10.88 -6.51 4.27
C LYS A 34 10.34 -7.93 4.39
N ALA A 35 9.02 -8.12 4.34
CA ALA A 35 8.38 -9.44 4.37
C ALA A 35 8.87 -10.36 3.24
N SER A 36 8.98 -9.84 2.00
CA SER A 36 9.53 -10.61 0.88
C SER A 36 10.98 -11.05 1.10
N LYS A 37 11.81 -10.18 1.70
CA LYS A 37 13.19 -10.55 2.08
C LYS A 37 13.21 -11.64 3.15
N LEU A 38 12.32 -11.55 4.15
CA LEU A 38 12.22 -12.54 5.23
C LEU A 38 11.79 -13.92 4.72
N LEU A 39 10.91 -13.99 3.73
CA LEU A 39 10.52 -15.25 3.07
C LEU A 39 11.68 -15.90 2.30
N ARG A 40 12.50 -15.08 1.64
CA ARG A 40 13.64 -15.56 0.83
C ARG A 40 14.85 -15.94 1.66
N SER A 41 14.94 -15.45 2.89
CA SER A 41 16.05 -15.74 3.79
C SER A 41 16.01 -17.20 4.29
N ARG A 42 17.17 -17.85 4.29
CA ARG A 42 17.35 -19.18 4.90
C ARG A 42 17.54 -19.12 6.42
N ARG A 43 17.83 -17.94 6.98
CA ARG A 43 18.14 -17.72 8.40
C ARG A 43 16.91 -17.39 9.26
N THR A 44 15.73 -17.28 8.65
CA THR A 44 14.46 -16.93 9.33
C THR A 44 13.68 -18.19 9.70
N SER A 45 13.07 -18.19 10.88
CA SER A 45 12.25 -19.31 11.36
C SER A 45 10.95 -19.45 10.57
N ASN A 46 10.32 -20.62 10.68
CA ASN A 46 9.04 -20.90 10.01
C ASN A 46 7.94 -19.91 10.46
N ASN A 47 7.91 -19.54 11.75
CA ASN A 47 6.96 -18.55 12.26
C ASN A 47 7.15 -17.19 11.59
N THR A 48 8.40 -16.73 11.43
CA THR A 48 8.68 -15.46 10.75
C THR A 48 8.21 -15.49 9.29
N LYS A 49 8.39 -16.63 8.61
CA LYS A 49 7.93 -16.80 7.23
C LYS A 49 6.41 -16.80 7.13
N PHE A 50 5.71 -17.40 8.09
CA PHE A 50 4.25 -17.38 8.13
C PHE A 50 3.70 -15.95 8.25
N VAL A 51 4.22 -15.19 9.22
CA VAL A 51 3.85 -13.78 9.43
C VAL A 51 4.18 -12.92 8.20
N ALA A 52 5.34 -13.15 7.59
CA ALA A 52 5.73 -12.44 6.37
C ALA A 52 4.80 -12.77 5.18
N GLY A 53 4.34 -14.01 5.07
CA GLY A 53 3.33 -14.43 4.10
C GLY A 53 2.00 -13.70 4.29
N SER A 54 1.50 -13.63 5.53
CA SER A 54 0.28 -12.89 5.87
C SER A 54 0.39 -11.41 5.50
N ALA A 55 1.52 -10.76 5.82
CA ALA A 55 1.76 -9.37 5.48
C ALA A 55 1.83 -9.11 3.96
N LEU A 56 2.33 -10.07 3.16
CA LEU A 56 2.32 -9.94 1.70
C LEU A 56 0.93 -10.10 1.10
N SER A 57 0.12 -11.00 1.65
CA SER A 57 -1.26 -11.23 1.20
C SER A 57 -2.16 -10.01 1.42
N GLN A 58 -1.92 -9.24 2.48
CA GLN A 58 -2.64 -8.01 2.82
C GLN A 58 -2.19 -6.77 2.04
N ARG A 59 -1.16 -6.90 1.19
CA ARG A 59 -0.68 -5.79 0.36
C ARG A 59 -1.57 -5.62 -0.87
N GLU A 60 -1.89 -4.37 -1.22
CA GLU A 60 -2.61 -4.10 -2.46
C GLU A 60 -1.84 -4.53 -3.70
N LYS A 61 -2.57 -5.19 -4.61
CA LYS A 61 -2.09 -5.48 -5.94
C LYS A 61 -2.08 -4.19 -6.75
N LYS A 62 -0.93 -3.84 -7.33
CA LYS A 62 -0.87 -2.77 -8.33
C LYS A 62 -1.62 -3.29 -9.56
N ARG A 63 -2.86 -2.81 -9.75
CA ARG A 63 -3.65 -3.03 -10.98
C ARG A 63 -3.21 -2.05 -12.05
#